data_AF-I0IKR1-F1
#
_entry.id   AF-I0IKR1-F1
#
_cell.length_a   1.000
_cell.length_b   1.000
_cell.length_c   1.000
_cell.angle_alpha   90.00
_cell.angle_beta   90.00
_cell.angle_gamma   90.00
#
_symmetry.space_group_name_H-M   'P 1'
#
loop_
_entity.id
_entity.type
_entity.pdbx_description
1 polymer ?
#
loop_
_entity_poly.entity_id
_entity_poly.type
_entity_poly.pdbx_seq_one_letter_code
_entity_poly.pdbx_strand_id
1 'polypeptide(L)'
;MNCEIEFLPVGTGSRPGDAIVVRYGEDNNWQLIVIDGGTLDTGKDLVVHLKTTFGFNVVITHALVTHPDTDHASGMREILEGLPVENLWVNLPWNFAAEARPYFVDKNWTEQGLANELRKELKWTGLSRQFLCLF
;
A
#
# COMPACT_ATOMS: atom_id res chain seq x y z
N MET A 1 -18.49 12.80 -12.16
CA MET A 1 -17.42 11.95 -11.62
C MET A 1 -16.15 12.13 -12.44
N ASN A 2 -15.22 12.87 -11.87
CA ASN A 2 -13.91 13.17 -12.41
C ASN A 2 -12.87 12.21 -11.81
N CYS A 3 -11.79 11.95 -12.54
CA CYS A 3 -10.71 11.06 -12.10
C CYS A 3 -9.38 11.53 -12.68
N GLU A 4 -8.35 11.58 -11.85
CA GLU A 4 -6.98 11.90 -12.22
C GLU A 4 -6.02 10.89 -11.61
N ILE A 5 -5.01 10.51 -12.38
CA ILE A 5 -4.01 9.50 -12.00
C ILE A 5 -2.63 10.09 -12.30
N GLU A 6 -1.77 10.08 -11.28
CA GLU A 6 -0.40 10.53 -11.36
C GLU A 6 0.53 9.34 -11.11
N PHE A 7 1.44 9.09 -12.05
CA PHE A 7 2.52 8.12 -11.91
C PHE A 7 3.80 8.89 -11.54
N LEU A 8 4.28 8.70 -10.32
CA LEU A 8 5.45 9.42 -9.84
C LEU A 8 6.73 8.65 -10.17
N PRO A 9 7.82 9.35 -10.52
CA PRO A 9 9.10 8.71 -10.77
C PRO A 9 9.65 8.12 -9.46
N VAL A 10 10.06 6.84 -9.50
CA VAL A 10 10.65 6.14 -8.35
C VAL A 10 12.10 5.78 -8.66
N GLY A 11 13.01 6.15 -7.75
CA GLY A 11 14.43 5.79 -7.80
C GLY A 11 15.17 6.32 -9.03
N THR A 12 16.27 5.65 -9.39
CA THR A 12 17.18 6.04 -10.49
C THR A 12 17.21 5.03 -11.63
N GLY A 13 16.10 4.35 -11.91
CA GLY A 13 15.96 3.32 -12.96
C GLY A 13 16.60 1.95 -12.62
N SER A 14 17.67 1.91 -11.82
CA SER A 14 18.27 0.66 -11.31
C SER A 14 17.60 0.12 -10.04
N ARG A 15 16.73 0.92 -9.43
CA ARG A 15 15.87 0.57 -8.29
C ARG A 15 14.44 0.98 -8.65
N PRO A 16 13.71 0.11 -9.37
CA PRO A 16 12.33 0.38 -9.71
C PRO A 16 11.45 0.32 -8.46
N GLY A 17 10.23 0.81 -8.58
CA GLY A 17 9.18 0.72 -7.59
C GLY A 17 7.97 1.51 -8.08
N ASP A 18 6.84 1.36 -7.42
CA ASP A 18 5.59 2.03 -7.79
C ASP A 18 5.21 3.08 -6.76
N ALA A 19 4.73 4.22 -7.25
CA ALA A 19 4.20 5.30 -6.44
C ALA A 19 3.15 6.05 -7.27
N ILE A 20 1.88 5.85 -6.92
CA ILE A 20 0.76 6.31 -7.73
C ILE A 20 -0.19 7.10 -6.84
N VAL A 21 -0.62 8.26 -7.32
CA VAL A 21 -1.67 9.05 -6.68
C VAL A 21 -2.89 9.03 -7.58
N VAL A 22 -4.05 8.71 -7.01
CA VAL A 22 -5.33 8.78 -7.69
C VAL A 22 -6.23 9.72 -6.91
N ARG A 23 -6.89 10.65 -7.60
CA ARG A 23 -8.04 11.34 -7.03
C ARG A 23 -9.26 11.12 -7.88
N TYR A 24 -10.39 10.90 -7.23
CA TYR A 24 -11.67 10.71 -7.91
C TYR A 24 -12.80 11.36 -7.12
N GLY A 25 -13.85 11.81 -7.80
CA GLY A 25 -14.99 12.42 -7.13
C GLY A 25 -15.74 13.44 -7.98
N GLU A 26 -16.44 14.33 -7.31
CA GLU A 26 -17.07 15.52 -7.91
C GLU A 26 -16.32 16.78 -7.43
N ASP A 27 -16.56 17.93 -8.06
CA ASP A 27 -15.78 19.16 -7.85
C ASP A 27 -15.56 19.56 -6.38
N ASN A 28 -16.52 19.25 -5.49
CA ASN A 28 -16.46 19.58 -4.06
C ASN A 28 -16.27 18.36 -3.14
N ASN A 29 -16.08 17.16 -3.68
CA ASN A 29 -15.95 15.94 -2.90
C ASN A 29 -14.97 14.98 -3.58
N TRP A 30 -13.70 15.31 -3.49
CA TRP A 30 -12.61 14.47 -3.97
C TRP A 30 -12.16 13.50 -2.89
N GLN A 31 -11.92 12.27 -3.30
CA GLN A 31 -11.28 11.24 -2.49
C GLN A 31 -9.86 11.04 -3.02
N LEU A 32 -8.90 10.88 -2.11
CA LEU A 32 -7.49 10.74 -2.45
C LEU A 32 -7.02 9.33 -2.09
N ILE A 33 -6.44 8.65 -3.08
CA ILE A 33 -5.84 7.33 -2.96
C ILE A 33 -4.35 7.43 -3.25
N VAL A 34 -3.55 6.79 -2.41
CA VAL A 34 -2.15 6.51 -2.69
C VAL A 34 -1.98 5.02 -2.85
N ILE A 35 -1.35 4.58 -3.95
CA ILE A 35 -1.02 3.17 -4.20
C ILE A 35 0.50 3.06 -4.25
N ASP A 36 1.04 2.30 -3.30
CA ASP A 36 2.46 2.20 -2.97
C ASP A 36 3.13 3.56 -2.66
N GLY A 37 4.34 3.52 -2.11
CA GLY A 37 5.09 4.74 -1.80
C GLY A 37 6.47 4.80 -2.48
N GLY A 38 6.79 3.80 -3.29
CA GLY A 38 8.14 3.59 -3.82
C GLY A 38 9.19 3.48 -2.72
N THR A 39 10.37 4.06 -3.00
CA THR A 39 11.48 4.13 -2.06
C THR A 39 11.23 5.13 -0.93
N LEU A 40 12.05 5.09 0.13
CA LEU A 40 12.04 6.06 1.22
C LEU A 40 12.09 7.52 0.73
N ASP A 41 12.98 7.82 -0.22
CA ASP A 41 13.14 9.18 -0.74
C ASP A 41 11.89 9.59 -1.55
N THR A 42 11.37 8.67 -2.35
CA THR A 42 10.10 8.89 -3.08
C THR A 42 8.93 9.15 -2.13
N GLY A 43 8.84 8.42 -1.01
CA GLY A 43 7.80 8.66 0.00
C GLY A 43 7.84 10.06 0.60
N LYS A 44 9.05 10.58 0.87
CA LYS A 44 9.24 11.96 1.36
C LYS A 44 8.83 12.99 0.31
N ASP A 45 9.24 12.78 -0.94
CA ASP A 45 8.87 13.63 -2.06
C ASP A 45 7.34 13.62 -2.27
N LEU A 46 6.70 12.45 -2.08
CA LEU A 46 5.24 12.32 -2.11
C LEU A 46 4.55 13.13 -1.02
N VAL A 47 5.03 13.08 0.21
CA VAL A 47 4.46 13.88 1.31
C VAL A 47 4.53 15.38 0.97
N VAL A 48 5.65 15.84 0.41
CA VAL A 48 5.79 17.23 -0.04
C VAL A 48 4.80 17.52 -1.16
N HIS A 49 4.80 16.70 -2.21
CA HIS A 49 3.92 16.85 -3.37
C HIS A 49 2.44 16.92 -2.98
N LEU A 50 1.97 15.99 -2.15
CA LEU A 50 0.57 15.95 -1.72
C LEU A 50 0.18 17.22 -0.94
N LYS A 51 1.05 17.71 -0.04
CA LYS A 51 0.82 18.95 0.70
C LYS A 51 0.81 20.18 -0.20
N THR A 52 1.66 20.22 -1.22
CA THR A 52 1.72 21.35 -2.16
C THR A 52 0.57 21.36 -3.16
N THR A 53 0.15 20.18 -3.62
CA THR A 53 -0.82 20.01 -4.71
C THR A 53 -2.26 20.02 -4.20
N PHE A 54 -2.52 19.37 -3.06
CA PHE A 54 -3.88 19.22 -2.51
C PHE A 54 -4.11 20.02 -1.22
N GLY A 55 -3.08 20.73 -0.74
CA GLY A 55 -3.13 21.58 0.44
C GLY A 55 -2.45 20.96 1.67
N PHE A 56 -1.97 21.83 2.57
CA PHE A 56 -1.14 21.42 3.70
C PHE A 56 -1.82 20.41 4.65
N ASN A 57 -3.15 20.49 4.78
CA ASN A 57 -3.96 19.62 5.62
C ASN A 57 -4.58 18.43 4.85
N VAL A 58 -3.99 18.04 3.71
CA VAL A 58 -4.48 16.92 2.90
C VAL A 58 -4.62 15.65 3.74
N VAL A 59 -5.72 14.94 3.50
CA VAL A 59 -6.02 13.63 4.09
C VAL A 59 -6.06 12.60 2.98
N ILE A 60 -5.39 11.48 3.18
CA ILE A 60 -5.45 10.34 2.26
C ILE A 60 -6.61 9.45 2.71
N THR A 61 -7.64 9.34 1.88
CA THR A 61 -8.78 8.46 2.14
C THR A 61 -8.34 7.00 2.17
N HIS A 62 -7.54 6.58 1.18
CA HIS A 62 -7.08 5.20 1.04
C HIS A 62 -5.60 5.14 0.70
N ALA A 63 -4.82 4.43 1.51
CA ALA A 63 -3.47 4.01 1.16
C ALA A 63 -3.49 2.51 0.87
N LEU A 64 -3.03 2.10 -0.30
CA LEU A 64 -2.89 0.71 -0.70
C LEU A 64 -1.42 0.35 -0.79
N VAL A 65 -1.04 -0.82 -0.26
CA VAL A 65 0.27 -1.40 -0.52
C VAL A 65 0.09 -2.73 -1.23
N THR A 66 0.63 -2.82 -2.44
CA THR A 66 0.42 -3.96 -3.34
C THR A 66 1.16 -5.19 -2.85
N HIS A 67 2.41 -5.04 -2.41
CA HIS A 67 3.22 -6.10 -1.80
C HIS A 67 4.21 -5.54 -0.75
N PRO A 68 4.64 -6.37 0.23
CA PRO A 68 5.47 -5.93 1.35
C PRO A 68 6.95 -5.68 1.02
N ASP A 69 7.35 -5.76 -0.26
CA ASP A 69 8.76 -5.63 -0.61
C ASP A 69 9.27 -4.22 -0.32
N THR A 70 10.57 -4.15 -0.01
CA THR A 70 11.18 -2.96 0.58
C THR A 70 11.12 -1.74 -0.35
N ASP A 71 11.14 -1.95 -1.65
CA ASP A 71 11.05 -0.95 -2.72
C ASP A 71 9.63 -0.42 -2.99
N HIS A 72 8.61 -0.96 -2.31
CA HIS A 72 7.22 -0.48 -2.38
C HIS A 72 6.71 0.02 -1.02
N ALA A 73 7.02 -0.71 0.05
CA ALA A 73 6.52 -0.44 1.40
C ALA A 73 7.33 0.61 2.18
N SER A 74 8.58 0.90 1.79
CA SER A 74 9.43 1.86 2.54
C SER A 74 8.94 3.30 2.42
N GLY A 75 8.57 3.76 1.23
CA GLY A 75 7.98 5.08 1.06
C GLY A 75 6.60 5.21 1.71
N MET A 76 5.82 4.13 1.78
CA MET A 76 4.52 4.16 2.46
C MET A 76 4.65 4.47 3.96
N ARG A 77 5.76 4.06 4.61
CA ARG A 77 6.01 4.42 6.01
C ARG A 77 6.14 5.93 6.19
N GLU A 78 6.88 6.60 5.31
CA GLU A 78 7.03 8.06 5.32
C GLU A 78 5.68 8.77 5.14
N ILE A 79 4.80 8.21 4.28
CA ILE A 79 3.45 8.73 4.07
C ILE A 79 2.59 8.59 5.33
N LEU A 80 2.58 7.40 5.94
CA LEU A 80 1.81 7.13 7.16
C LEU A 80 2.30 7.96 8.38
N GLU A 81 3.57 8.32 8.41
CA GLU A 81 4.15 9.19 9.44
C GLU A 81 3.91 10.68 9.13
N GLY A 82 3.92 11.07 7.85
CA GLY A 82 3.88 12.46 7.41
C GLY A 82 2.49 13.03 7.15
N LEU A 83 1.49 12.17 6.96
CA LEU A 83 0.12 12.53 6.57
C LEU A 83 -0.95 11.69 7.28
N PRO A 84 -2.13 12.27 7.56
CA PRO A 84 -3.27 11.50 8.03
C PRO A 84 -3.79 10.57 6.93
N VAL A 85 -3.93 9.28 7.28
CA VAL A 85 -4.49 8.24 6.43
C VAL A 85 -5.70 7.61 7.12
N GLU A 86 -6.86 7.63 6.46
CA GLU A 86 -8.09 7.08 7.03
C GLU A 86 -8.13 5.56 6.95
N ASN A 87 -7.78 5.00 5.79
CA ASN A 87 -7.84 3.56 5.54
C ASN A 87 -6.52 3.08 4.94
N LEU A 88 -5.91 2.08 5.56
CA LEU A 88 -4.73 1.39 5.03
C LEU A 88 -5.11 -0.04 4.63
N TRP A 89 -4.83 -0.34 3.36
CA TRP A 89 -5.14 -1.59 2.71
C TRP A 89 -3.85 -2.35 2.42
N VAL A 90 -3.78 -3.57 2.93
CA VAL A 90 -2.62 -4.44 2.77
C VAL A 90 -3.08 -5.88 2.52
N ASN A 91 -2.29 -6.62 1.73
CA ASN A 91 -2.55 -8.03 1.48
C ASN A 91 -2.11 -8.88 2.68
N LEU A 92 -3.06 -9.58 3.31
CA LEU A 92 -2.83 -10.49 4.45
C LEU A 92 -3.28 -11.93 4.09
N PRO A 93 -2.67 -12.58 3.09
CA PRO A 93 -3.18 -13.83 2.52
C PRO A 93 -3.20 -15.00 3.51
N TRP A 94 -2.42 -14.93 4.60
CA TRP A 94 -2.47 -15.93 5.66
C TRP A 94 -3.80 -15.99 6.40
N ASN A 95 -4.63 -14.94 6.33
CA ASN A 95 -5.99 -14.96 6.89
C ASN A 95 -6.94 -15.81 6.04
N PHE A 96 -6.54 -16.18 4.83
CA PHE A 96 -7.32 -16.96 3.86
C PHE A 96 -6.63 -18.26 3.48
N ALA A 97 -5.77 -18.80 4.37
CA ALA A 97 -4.99 -19.99 4.08
C ALA A 97 -5.88 -21.22 3.83
N ALA A 98 -7.04 -21.31 4.49
CA ALA A 98 -7.98 -22.42 4.29
C ALA A 98 -8.55 -22.41 2.86
N GLU A 99 -8.92 -21.22 2.38
CA GLU A 99 -9.49 -20.95 1.07
C GLU A 99 -8.44 -21.04 -0.04
N ALA A 100 -7.20 -20.64 0.24
CA ALA A 100 -6.11 -20.67 -0.72
C ALA A 100 -5.56 -22.10 -0.94
N ARG A 101 -5.58 -22.95 0.12
CA ARG A 101 -4.99 -24.30 0.10
C ARG A 101 -5.35 -25.16 -1.11
N PRO A 102 -6.61 -25.23 -1.59
CA PRO A 102 -6.97 -26.04 -2.75
C PRO A 102 -6.20 -25.68 -4.03
N TYR A 103 -5.71 -24.45 -4.15
CA TYR A 103 -4.99 -23.95 -5.32
C TYR A 103 -3.49 -24.28 -5.31
N PHE A 104 -2.92 -24.67 -4.16
CA PHE A 104 -1.51 -25.07 -4.08
C PHE A 104 -1.30 -26.46 -4.68
N VAL A 105 -0.19 -26.65 -5.41
CA VAL A 105 0.16 -27.94 -6.03
C VAL A 105 0.42 -29.00 -4.95
N ASP A 106 1.15 -28.63 -3.89
CA ASP A 106 1.32 -29.49 -2.73
C ASP A 106 0.03 -29.56 -1.92
N LYS A 107 -0.49 -30.78 -1.74
CA LYS A 107 -1.73 -31.04 -1.00
C LYS A 107 -1.49 -31.38 0.48
N ASN A 108 -0.24 -31.45 0.92
CA ASN A 108 0.13 -31.75 2.30
C ASN A 108 0.06 -30.54 3.23
N TRP A 109 -0.19 -29.35 2.70
CA TRP A 109 -0.37 -28.15 3.52
C TRP A 109 -1.51 -28.33 4.52
N THR A 110 -1.21 -28.17 5.80
CA THR A 110 -2.23 -27.82 6.78
C THR A 110 -2.56 -26.34 6.62
N GLU A 111 -3.78 -25.93 7.01
CA GLU A 111 -4.16 -24.51 7.02
C GLU A 111 -3.16 -23.67 7.82
N GLN A 112 -2.82 -24.13 9.03
CA GLN A 112 -1.85 -23.45 9.89
C GLN A 112 -0.44 -23.42 9.27
N GLY A 113 -0.01 -24.51 8.62
CA GLY A 113 1.28 -24.58 7.95
C GLY A 113 1.39 -23.57 6.81
N LEU A 114 0.36 -23.50 5.96
CA LEU A 114 0.30 -22.54 4.85
C LEU A 114 0.22 -21.10 5.36
N ALA A 115 -0.61 -20.82 6.37
CA ALA A 115 -0.69 -19.49 6.96
C ALA A 115 0.65 -19.02 7.54
N ASN A 116 1.40 -19.91 8.19
CA ASN A 116 2.71 -19.60 8.74
C ASN A 116 3.74 -19.33 7.65
N GLU A 117 3.74 -20.13 6.58
CA GLU A 117 4.67 -19.92 5.47
C GLU A 117 4.35 -18.60 4.74
N LEU A 118 3.08 -18.31 4.46
CA LEU A 118 2.65 -17.04 3.86
C LEU A 118 3.06 -15.83 4.72
N ARG A 119 2.91 -15.89 6.05
CA ARG A 119 3.39 -14.83 6.96
C ARG A 119 4.91 -14.66 6.92
N LYS A 120 5.64 -15.77 6.76
CA LYS A 120 7.11 -15.77 6.73
C LYS A 120 7.64 -15.16 5.44
N GLU A 121 7.00 -15.43 4.31
CA GLU A 121 7.39 -14.89 3.01
C GLU A 121 6.92 -13.43 2.85
N LEU A 122 5.73 -13.08 3.36
CA LEU A 122 5.13 -11.74 3.25
C LEU A 122 5.23 -10.94 4.55
N LYS A 123 6.46 -10.80 5.08
CA LYS A 123 6.72 -10.17 6.38
C LYS A 123 6.43 -8.66 6.38
N TRP A 124 5.23 -8.29 6.80
CA TRP A 124 4.91 -6.93 7.22
C TRP A 124 5.53 -6.66 8.61
N THR A 125 6.75 -6.11 8.66
CA THR A 125 7.38 -5.70 9.93
C THR A 125 6.98 -4.26 10.29
N GLY A 126 6.56 -4.03 11.54
CA GLY A 126 6.41 -2.69 12.12
C GLY A 126 5.01 -2.05 12.05
N LEU A 127 3.97 -2.83 11.75
CA LEU A 127 2.62 -2.33 11.49
C LEU A 127 1.68 -2.67 12.66
N SER A 128 1.35 -1.67 13.50
CA SER A 128 0.60 -1.83 14.78
C SER A 128 -0.87 -1.41 14.75
N ARG A 129 -1.41 -1.01 13.58
CA ARG A 129 -2.79 -0.52 13.44
C ARG A 129 -3.74 -1.59 12.86
N GLN A 130 -5.05 -1.41 13.04
CA GLN A 130 -6.05 -2.25 12.39
C GLN A 130 -6.01 -2.02 10.87
N PHE A 131 -5.89 -3.10 10.09
CA PHE A 131 -5.83 -3.09 8.63
C PHE A 131 -7.18 -3.48 8.03
N LEU A 132 -7.55 -2.84 6.92
CA LEU A 132 -8.59 -3.37 6.05
C LEU A 132 -7.94 -4.31 5.03
N CYS A 133 -8.44 -5.53 4.94
CA CYS A 133 -7.92 -6.54 4.04
C CYS A 133 -8.47 -6.29 2.62
N LEU A 134 -7.60 -6.35 1.62
CA LEU A 134 -8.03 -6.57 0.23
C LEU A 134 -8.38 -8.06 0.08
N PHE A 135 -9.53 -8.34 -0.53
CA PHE A 135 -10.06 -9.68 -0.78
C PHE A 135 -9.46 -10.29 -2.05
#